data_AF-A0A3M1M3H5-F1
#
_entry.id   AF-A0A3M1M3H5-F1
#
_cell.length_a   1.000
_cell.length_b   1.000
_cell.length_c   1.000
_cell.angle_alpha   90.00
_cell.angle_beta   90.00
_cell.angle_gamma   90.00
#
_symmetry.space_group_name_H-M   'P 1'
#
loop_
_entity.id
_entity.type
_entity.pdbx_description
1 polymer ?
#
loop_
_entity_poly.entity_id
_entity_poly.type
_entity_poly.pdbx_seq_one_letter_code
_entity_poly.pdbx_strand_id
1 'polypeptide(L)' 'MAEPPPRPPVSTFVIRFWHEWSAAGPRWRGRIEHVQSGEGTTFLDLEGLLDFVRRFGVMESERSPSQEENLNGETTSESE' A
#
# COMPACT_ATOMS: atom_id res chain seq x y z
N MET A 1 28.20 4.27 11.77
CA MET A 1 26.85 4.84 11.99
C MET A 1 25.93 4.12 11.03
N ALA A 2 25.06 3.23 11.51
CA ALA A 2 24.11 2.54 10.67
C ALA A 2 22.99 3.52 10.27
N GLU A 3 22.73 3.64 8.98
CA GLU A 3 21.58 4.40 8.47
C GLU A 3 20.30 3.68 8.91
N PRO A 4 19.30 4.41 9.46
CA PRO A 4 18.03 3.78 9.82
C PRO A 4 17.42 3.12 8.58
N PRO A 5 16.76 1.94 8.74
CA PRO A 5 16.15 1.27 7.60
C PRO A 5 15.17 2.24 6.91
N PRO A 6 15.12 2.23 5.57
CA PRO A 6 14.22 3.11 4.82
C PRO A 6 12.79 2.84 5.28
N ARG A 7 12.13 3.88 5.80
CA ARG A 7 10.72 3.77 6.16
C ARG A 7 9.94 3.42 4.90
N PRO A 8 8.98 2.48 4.96
CA PRO A 8 8.15 2.18 3.81
C PRO A 8 7.47 3.48 3.33
N PRO A 9 7.35 3.69 2.01
CA PRO A 9 6.79 4.92 1.47
C PRO A 9 5.35 5.07 1.95
N VAL A 10 5.12 6.07 2.82
CA VAL A 10 3.78 6.41 3.28
C VAL A 10 3.03 7.05 2.12
N SER A 11 1.86 6.49 1.78
CA SER A 11 0.93 7.06 0.79
C SER A 11 -0.23 7.76 1.51
N THR A 12 -0.61 8.95 1.06
CA THR A 12 -1.67 9.75 1.69
C THR A 12 -2.76 10.06 0.69
N PHE A 13 -4.01 9.85 1.10
CA PHE A 13 -5.17 10.05 0.25
C PHE A 13 -6.18 10.98 0.90
N VAL A 14 -6.82 11.81 0.08
CA VAL A 14 -8.01 12.57 0.46
C VAL A 14 -9.21 11.90 -0.21
N ILE A 15 -10.20 11.50 0.58
CA ILE A 15 -11.44 10.89 0.09
C ILE A 15 -12.60 11.81 0.42
N ARG A 16 -13.37 12.20 -0.59
CA ARG A 16 -14.57 13.02 -0.47
C ARG A 16 -15.78 12.21 -0.89
N PHE A 17 -16.80 12.18 -0.03
CA PHE A 17 -18.09 11.57 -0.32
C PHE A 17 -19.14 12.65 -0.45
N TRP A 18 -20.04 12.49 -1.42
CA TRP A 18 -21.22 13.33 -1.51
C TRP A 18 -22.39 12.53 -2.05
N HIS A 19 -23.58 13.05 -1.76
CA HIS A 19 -24.82 12.49 -2.21
C HIS A 19 -25.32 13.29 -3.41
N GLU A 20 -25.49 12.62 -4.54
CA GLU A 20 -25.99 13.22 -5.77
C GLU A 20 -27.42 12.75 -6.02
N TRP A 21 -28.30 13.68 -6.40
CA TRP A 21 -29.62 13.34 -6.91
C TRP A 21 -29.56 13.14 -8.41
N SER A 22 -29.99 11.97 -8.88
CA SER A 22 -30.07 11.64 -10.30
C SER A 22 -31.49 11.22 -10.69
N ALA A 23 -31.77 11.08 -11.98
CA ALA A 23 -33.04 10.56 -12.48
C ALA A 23 -33.34 9.12 -12.00
N ALA A 24 -32.29 8.35 -11.66
CA ALA A 24 -32.40 7.02 -11.07
C ALA A 24 -32.58 7.05 -9.54
N GLY A 25 -32.65 8.24 -8.94
CA GLY A 25 -32.75 8.44 -7.51
C GLY A 25 -31.45 8.90 -6.85
N PRO A 26 -31.46 8.98 -5.51
CA PRO A 26 -30.29 9.33 -4.70
C PRO A 26 -29.14 8.34 -4.86
N ARG A 27 -27.94 8.82 -5.18
CA ARG A 27 -26.74 7.98 -5.33
C ARG A 27 -25.55 8.57 -4.58
N TRP A 28 -24.83 7.71 -3.88
CA TRP A 28 -23.53 8.06 -3.30
C TRP A 28 -22.45 8.12 -4.37
N ARG A 29 -21.61 9.15 -4.30
CA ARG A 29 -20.40 9.28 -5.11
C ARG A 29 -19.22 9.56 -4.21
N GLY A 30 -18.05 9.18 -4.72
CA GLY A 30 -16.78 9.49 -4.09
C GLY A 30 -15.78 10.08 -5.08
N ARG A 31 -14.81 10.81 -4.54
CA ARG A 31 -13.59 11.22 -5.22
C ARG A 31 -12.42 10.92 -4.32
N ILE A 32 -11.39 10.30 -4.88
CA ILE A 32 -10.13 10.04 -4.21
C ILE A 32 -9.01 10.81 -4.93
N GLU A 33 -8.12 11.38 -4.15
CA GLU A 33 -6.90 12.06 -4.60
C GLU A 33 -5.70 11.53 -3.82
N HIS A 34 -4.62 11.18 -4.51
CA HIS A 34 -3.34 10.86 -3.91
C HIS A 34 -2.53 12.15 -3.74
N VAL A 35 -2.17 12.49 -2.50
CA VAL A 35 -1.56 13.78 -2.16
C VAL A 35 -0.20 13.96 -2.83
N GLN A 36 0.60 12.89 -2.86
CA GLN A 36 1.98 12.96 -3.34
C GLN A 36 2.08 13.09 -4.87
N SER A 37 1.21 12.41 -5.62
CA SER A 37 1.22 12.50 -7.10
C SER A 37 0.26 13.54 -7.65
N GLY A 38 -0.71 14.01 -6.86
CA GLY A 38 -1.79 14.87 -7.31
C GLY A 38 -2.82 14.18 -8.21
N GLU A 39 -2.68 12.87 -8.48
CA GLU A 39 -3.66 12.12 -9.24
C GLU A 39 -4.98 11.97 -8.47
N GLY A 40 -6.10 11.94 -9.18
CA GLY A 40 -7.39 11.65 -8.57
C GLY A 40 -8.43 11.14 -9.55
N THR A 41 -9.40 10.40 -9.03
CA THR A 41 -10.52 9.86 -9.80
C THR A 41 -11.82 9.92 -9.01
N THR A 42 -12.95 9.87 -9.72
CA THR A 42 -14.26 9.65 -9.12
C THR A 42 -14.59 8.17 -9.10
N PHE A 43 -15.23 7.69 -8.03
CA PHE A 43 -15.67 6.31 -7.90
C PHE A 43 -17.14 6.26 -7.44
N LEU A 44 -17.77 5.12 -7.69
CA LEU A 44 -19.19 4.88 -7.40
C LEU A 44 -19.40 3.76 -6.38
N ASP A 45 -18.37 2.96 -6.14
CA ASP A 45 -18.38 1.77 -5.29
C ASP A 45 -17.01 1.56 -4.65
N LEU A 46 -16.96 0.58 -3.74
CA LEU A 46 -15.74 0.21 -3.02
C LEU A 46 -14.66 -0.34 -3.96
N GLU A 47 -15.04 -1.06 -5.02
CA GLU A 47 -14.10 -1.68 -5.95
C GLU A 47 -13.29 -0.61 -6.70
N GLY A 48 -13.95 0.43 -7.23
CA GLY A 48 -13.27 1.54 -7.89
C GLY A 48 -12.36 2.34 -6.95
N LEU A 49 -12.69 2.42 -5.66
CA LEU A 49 -11.81 3.02 -4.65
C LEU A 49 -10.55 2.16 -4.42
N LEU A 50 -10.72 0.84 -4.24
CA LEU A 50 -9.61 -0.08 -3.98
C LEU A 50 -8.67 -0.18 -5.17
N ASP A 51 -9.20 -0.21 -6.40
CA ASP A 51 -8.40 -0.23 -7.61
C ASP A 51 -7.53 1.03 -7.73
N PHE A 52 -8.03 2.20 -7.32
CA PHE A 52 -7.21 3.40 -7.28
C PHE A 52 -6.05 3.28 -6.29
N VAL A 53 -6.32 2.80 -5.06
CA VAL A 53 -5.35 2.67 -3.96
C VAL A 53 -4.25 1.66 -4.29
N ARG A 54 -4.60 0.54 -4.94
CA ARG A 54 -3.65 -0.52 -5.36
C ARG A 54 -2.57 -0.04 -6.32
N ARG A 55 -2.87 0.96 -7.17
CA ARG A 55 -1.88 1.54 -8.10
C ARG A 55 -0.69 2.20 -7.38
N PHE A 56 -0.84 2.49 -6.09
CA PHE A 56 0.20 3.09 -5.25
C PHE A 56 0.88 2.06 -4.33
N GLY A 57 0.72 0.75 -4.58
CA GLY A 57 1.35 -0.32 -3.80
C GLY A 57 0.76 -0.52 -2.40
N VAL A 58 -0.29 0.22 -2.06
CA VAL A 58 -1.03 0.02 -0.81
C VAL A 58 -1.83 -1.28 -0.96
N MET A 59 -1.57 -2.23 -0.06
CA MET A 59 -2.08 -3.62 -0.03
C MET A 59 -1.18 -4.70 -0.67
N GLU A 60 0.07 -4.41 -1.06
CA GLU A 60 1.04 -5.49 -1.23
C GLU A 60 1.33 -6.08 0.15
N SER A 61 0.71 -7.22 0.45
CA SER A 61 1.06 -8.01 1.62
C SER A 61 2.56 -8.24 1.57
N GLU A 62 3.28 -7.86 2.62
CA GLU A 62 4.68 -8.26 2.79
C GLU A 62 4.71 -9.79 2.71
N ARG A 63 5.05 -10.35 1.54
CA ARG A 63 5.68 -11.67 1.52
C ARG A 63 7.04 -11.42 2.12
N SER A 64 7.13 -11.56 3.44
CA SER A 64 8.41 -11.75 4.10
C SER A 64 9.08 -12.94 3.39
N PRO A 65 10.25 -12.78 2.75
CA PRO A 65 11.06 -13.94 2.46
C PRO A 65 11.45 -14.49 3.83
N SER A 66 10.84 -15.60 4.22
CA SER A 66 11.34 -16.43 5.31
C SER A 66 12.78 -16.77 4.97
N GLN A 67 13.71 -16.08 5.61
CA GLN A 67 15.14 -16.35 5.59
C GLN A 67 15.36 -17.67 6.36
N GLU A 68 15.12 -18.79 5.70
CA GLU A 68 15.72 -20.07 6.04
C GLU A 68 17.21 -20.02 5.64
N GLU A 69 18.00 -19.28 6.41
CA GLU A 69 19.44 -19.51 6.49
C GLU A 69 19.78 -19.64 7.97
N ASN A 70 19.71 -20.88 8.46
CA ASN A 70 20.39 -21.21 9.69
C ASN A 70 20.80 -22.68 9.72
N LEU A 71 22.10 -22.84 10.01
CA LEU A 71 22.87 -24.06 10.30
C LEU A 71 23.35 -24.90 9.11
N ASN A 72 24.57 -24.58 8.65
CA ASN A 72 25.69 -25.47 8.94
C ASN A 72 26.95 -24.64 9.20
N GLY A 73 27.30 -24.56 10.48
CA GLY A 73 28.52 -23.94 10.96
C GLY A 73 29.75 -24.67 10.43
N GLU A 74 30.57 -23.91 9.72
CA GLU A 74 31.95 -24.22 9.39
C GLU A 74 32.76 -24.24 10.70
N THR A 75 32.97 -25.43 11.27
CA THR A 75 34.00 -25.62 12.31
C THR A 75 35.34 -25.76 11.59
N THR A 76 36.13 -24.68 11.58
CA THR A 76 37.55 -24.74 11.28
C THR A 76 38.35 -24.33 12.51
N SER A 77 39.51 -25.00 12.69
CA SER A 77 40.63 -24.75 13.60
C SER A 77 40.46 -25.28 15.04
N GLU A 78 41.45 -25.90 15.68
CA GLU A 78 42.85 -26.19 15.31
C GLU A 78 43.43 -27.24 16.28
N SER A 79 44.61 -27.73 15.93
CA SER A 79 45.45 -28.74 16.57
C SER A 79 46.07 -28.33 17.90
N GLU A 80 46.32 -29.32 18.79
CA GLU A 80 47.57 -29.48 19.57
C GLU A 80 47.74 -30.95 20.00
#